data_AF-R7VPA8-F1
#
_entry.id   AF-R7VPA8-F1
#
_cell.length_a   1.000
_cell.length_b   1.000
_cell.length_c   1.000
_cell.angle_alpha   90.00
_cell.angle_beta   90.00
_cell.angle_gamma   90.00
#
_symmetry.space_group_name_H-M   'P 1'
#
loop_
_entity.id
_entity.type
_entity.pdbx_description
1 polymer ?
#
loop_
_entity_poly.entity_id
_entity_poly.type
_entity_poly.pdbx_seq_one_letter_code
_entity_poly.pdbx_strand_id
1 'polypeptide(L)'
;VEVPVGSMKGRTMTIWELIHSEYFTEEHRRELLRQYKTGKVTIEKIIKIVITIIEEAETKRQEKLTFSGLRAPVPASELVESHIISKAQYEQLKEGKKTVKDLAETDAVRRFLHGSDCIAGVYVEATKEKLNIYEAMRRNLLRPSTAVVLLEAQAATGFLIDPVRNRKLYVNEAVKAGVVGPELHEKLLSAERAVTGYTDPYSGNTISLFQAMKKGLIVKEHGIRLLEAQIATGGIIDPVNSHRLPVEVAYQRGYFDEELNRTLSDPTDDTKGFFDPNTHENLTYRQLKEKCIEDPETGLYLLPL
;
A
#
# COMPACT_ATOMS: atom_id res chain seq x y z
N VAL A 1 -33.92 -18.55 -2.45
CA VAL A 1 -32.90 -17.96 -1.57
C VAL A 1 -32.03 -17.07 -2.43
N GLU A 2 -31.86 -15.81 -2.04
CA GLU A 2 -30.94 -14.91 -2.73
C GLU A 2 -29.54 -15.14 -2.17
N VAL A 3 -28.56 -15.37 -3.05
CA VAL A 3 -27.18 -15.66 -2.65
C VAL A 3 -26.46 -14.33 -2.41
N PRO A 4 -25.89 -14.09 -1.21
CA PRO A 4 -25.30 -12.80 -0.88
C PRO A 4 -23.90 -12.59 -1.48
N VAL A 5 -23.18 -13.66 -1.81
CA VAL A 5 -21.75 -13.62 -2.21
C VAL A 5 -21.40 -14.66 -3.29
N GLY A 6 -20.23 -14.49 -3.92
CA GLY A 6 -19.65 -15.43 -4.89
C GLY A 6 -20.17 -15.33 -6.32
N SER A 7 -19.83 -16.32 -7.13
CA SER A 7 -20.17 -16.40 -8.57
C SER A 7 -21.69 -16.40 -8.84
N MET A 8 -22.50 -16.71 -7.81
CA MET A 8 -23.95 -16.76 -7.85
C MET A 8 -24.65 -15.55 -7.19
N LYS A 9 -23.89 -14.53 -6.80
CA LYS A 9 -24.42 -13.32 -6.13
C LYS A 9 -25.54 -12.67 -6.92
N GLY A 10 -26.63 -12.31 -6.24
CA GLY A 10 -27.79 -11.63 -6.83
C GLY A 10 -28.70 -12.51 -7.68
N ARG A 11 -28.47 -13.83 -7.74
CA ARG A 11 -29.39 -14.79 -8.35
C ARG A 11 -30.30 -15.42 -7.29
N THR A 12 -31.59 -15.51 -7.59
CA THR A 12 -32.54 -16.29 -6.79
C THR A 12 -32.43 -17.76 -7.15
N MET A 13 -31.94 -18.58 -6.22
CA MET A 13 -31.75 -20.02 -6.42
C MET A 13 -32.49 -20.85 -5.37
N THR A 14 -32.79 -22.09 -5.71
CA THR A 14 -33.35 -23.06 -4.78
C THR A 14 -32.25 -23.63 -3.87
N ILE A 15 -32.61 -24.07 -2.66
CA ILE A 15 -31.66 -24.72 -1.74
C ILE A 15 -31.07 -25.97 -2.40
N TRP A 16 -31.85 -26.69 -3.20
CA TRP A 16 -31.41 -27.87 -3.91
C TRP A 16 -30.26 -27.55 -4.88
N GLU A 17 -30.40 -26.48 -5.68
CA GLU A 17 -29.32 -26.03 -6.59
C GLU A 17 -28.07 -25.60 -5.82
N LEU A 18 -28.22 -24.93 -4.68
CA LEU A 18 -27.09 -24.50 -3.84
C LEU A 18 -26.33 -25.69 -3.23
N ILE A 19 -27.04 -26.69 -2.72
CA ILE A 19 -26.44 -27.91 -2.15
C ILE A 19 -25.71 -28.71 -3.24
N HIS A 20 -26.15 -28.64 -4.50
CA HIS A 20 -25.50 -29.32 -5.63
C HIS A 20 -24.41 -28.46 -6.32
N SER A 21 -24.12 -27.27 -5.80
CA SER A 21 -23.07 -26.40 -6.32
C SER A 21 -21.66 -26.86 -5.94
N GLU A 22 -20.66 -26.15 -6.47
CA GLU A 22 -19.22 -26.37 -6.19
C GLU A 22 -18.84 -26.18 -4.71
N TYR A 23 -19.70 -25.55 -3.90
CA TYR A 23 -19.43 -25.27 -2.49
C TYR A 23 -19.61 -26.48 -1.57
N PHE A 24 -20.24 -27.56 -2.03
CA PHE A 24 -20.60 -28.71 -1.19
C PHE A 24 -20.01 -30.00 -1.72
N THR A 25 -19.31 -30.72 -0.83
CA THR A 25 -18.86 -32.09 -1.06
C THR A 25 -20.03 -33.07 -0.87
N GLU A 26 -19.94 -34.26 -1.47
CA GLU A 26 -20.93 -35.33 -1.31
C GLU A 26 -21.21 -35.68 0.16
N GLU A 27 -20.19 -35.59 1.03
CA GLU A 27 -20.33 -35.81 2.47
C GLU A 27 -21.19 -34.75 3.15
N HIS A 28 -20.94 -33.46 2.86
CA HIS A 28 -21.78 -32.36 3.35
C HIS A 28 -23.23 -32.49 2.88
N ARG A 29 -23.46 -32.89 1.62
CA ARG A 29 -24.81 -33.12 1.07
C ARG A 29 -25.53 -34.23 1.82
N ARG A 30 -24.87 -35.37 2.04
CA ARG A 30 -25.45 -36.52 2.75
C ARG A 30 -25.78 -36.20 4.20
N GLU A 31 -24.90 -35.47 4.90
CA GLU A 31 -25.15 -35.09 6.29
C GLU A 31 -26.32 -34.10 6.41
N LEU A 32 -26.40 -33.09 5.54
CA LEU A 32 -27.53 -32.15 5.50
C LEU A 32 -28.86 -32.87 5.24
N LEU A 33 -28.89 -33.81 4.28
CA LEU A 33 -30.07 -34.61 3.98
C LEU A 33 -30.46 -35.55 5.13
N ARG A 34 -29.48 -36.12 5.83
CA ARG A 34 -29.69 -37.00 7.00
C ARG A 34 -30.28 -36.20 8.16
N GLN A 35 -29.74 -35.02 8.46
CA GLN A 35 -30.21 -34.16 9.53
C GLN A 35 -31.63 -33.63 9.27
N TYR A 36 -31.97 -33.36 8.00
CA TYR A 36 -33.33 -33.02 7.60
C TYR A 36 -34.29 -34.20 7.77
N LYS A 37 -33.94 -35.38 7.25
CA LYS A 37 -34.78 -36.60 7.34
C LYS A 37 -35.03 -37.07 8.77
N THR A 38 -34.10 -36.80 9.69
CA THR A 38 -34.24 -37.15 11.11
C THR A 38 -35.02 -36.12 11.92
N GLY A 39 -35.53 -35.05 11.28
CA GLY A 39 -36.31 -33.98 11.93
C GLY A 39 -35.49 -33.11 12.89
N LYS A 40 -34.16 -33.31 12.98
CA LYS A 40 -33.27 -32.55 13.87
C LYS A 40 -33.08 -31.10 13.45
N VAL A 41 -33.30 -30.79 12.17
CA VAL A 41 -33.00 -29.48 11.58
C VAL A 41 -34.16 -29.04 10.67
N THR A 42 -34.67 -27.82 10.91
CA THR A 42 -35.72 -27.20 10.08
C THR A 42 -35.17 -26.66 8.77
N ILE A 43 -36.03 -26.45 7.77
CA ILE A 43 -35.66 -25.87 6.46
C ILE A 43 -34.96 -24.52 6.63
N GLU A 44 -35.46 -23.65 7.52
CA GLU A 44 -34.83 -22.35 7.81
C GLU A 44 -33.40 -22.49 8.30
N LYS A 45 -33.13 -23.50 9.13
CA LYS A 45 -31.79 -23.77 9.67
C LYS A 45 -30.87 -24.37 8.61
N ILE A 46 -31.41 -25.16 7.68
CA ILE A 46 -30.67 -25.62 6.48
C ILE A 46 -30.29 -24.44 5.59
N ILE A 47 -31.20 -23.50 5.34
CA ILE A 47 -30.89 -22.28 4.57
C ILE A 47 -29.71 -21.55 5.19
N LYS A 48 -29.74 -21.33 6.52
CA LYS A 48 -28.64 -20.68 7.22
C LYS A 48 -27.32 -21.43 7.07
N ILE A 49 -27.30 -22.75 7.30
CA ILE A 49 -26.08 -23.57 7.16
C ILE A 49 -25.54 -23.48 5.73
N VAL A 50 -26.41 -23.58 4.72
CA VAL A 50 -26.00 -23.52 3.31
C VAL A 50 -25.41 -22.15 2.97
N ILE A 51 -26.05 -21.06 3.38
CA ILE A 51 -25.53 -19.71 3.18
C ILE A 51 -24.18 -19.53 3.88
N THR A 52 -24.06 -19.95 5.15
CA THR A 52 -22.81 -19.85 5.91
C THR A 52 -21.67 -20.62 5.26
N ILE A 53 -21.91 -21.83 4.73
CA ILE A 53 -20.88 -22.60 4.02
C ILE A 53 -20.44 -21.88 2.74
N ILE A 54 -21.38 -21.31 1.98
CA ILE A 54 -21.06 -20.53 0.77
C ILE A 54 -20.28 -19.27 1.15
N GLU A 55 -20.71 -18.54 2.18
CA GLU A 55 -20.02 -17.36 2.69
C GLU A 55 -18.60 -17.68 3.16
N GLU A 56 -18.41 -18.75 3.94
CA GLU A 56 -17.09 -19.18 4.40
C GLU A 56 -16.20 -19.63 3.24
N ALA A 57 -16.75 -20.36 2.27
CA ALA A 57 -16.00 -20.82 1.10
C ALA A 57 -15.55 -19.65 0.21
N GLU A 58 -16.44 -18.68 -0.02
CA GLU A 58 -16.12 -17.47 -0.79
C GLU A 58 -15.17 -16.54 -0.04
N THR A 59 -15.32 -16.39 1.28
CA THR A 59 -14.38 -15.61 2.10
C THR A 59 -12.98 -16.22 2.02
N LYS A 60 -12.84 -17.54 2.19
CA LYS A 60 -11.55 -18.24 2.04
C LYS A 60 -10.99 -18.12 0.62
N ARG A 61 -11.84 -18.13 -0.41
CA ARG A 61 -11.42 -17.95 -1.81
C ARG A 61 -10.92 -16.53 -2.06
N GLN A 62 -11.60 -15.53 -1.49
CA GLN A 62 -11.25 -14.13 -1.61
C GLN A 62 -9.96 -13.81 -0.85
N GLU A 63 -9.78 -14.33 0.38
CA GLU A 63 -8.53 -14.24 1.14
C GLU A 63 -7.33 -14.84 0.38
N LYS A 64 -7.54 -15.98 -0.31
CA LYS A 64 -6.52 -16.59 -1.16
C LYS A 64 -6.17 -15.76 -2.40
N LEU A 65 -6.97 -14.76 -2.75
CA LEU A 65 -6.79 -13.88 -3.90
C LEU A 65 -6.53 -12.44 -3.47
N THR A 66 -6.22 -12.18 -2.21
CA THR A 66 -5.86 -10.85 -1.71
C THR A 66 -4.38 -10.76 -1.37
N PHE A 67 -3.74 -9.69 -1.83
CA PHE A 67 -2.36 -9.33 -1.54
C PHE A 67 -2.30 -8.39 -0.34
N SER A 68 -1.15 -8.33 0.33
CA SER A 68 -0.90 -7.31 1.35
C SER A 68 -0.51 -5.99 0.66
N GLY A 69 -1.27 -4.92 0.89
CA GLY A 69 -0.96 -3.57 0.39
C GLY A 69 -0.20 -2.72 1.41
N LEU A 70 -0.27 -1.40 1.23
CA LEU A 70 0.35 -0.41 2.12
C LEU A 70 -0.41 -0.19 3.45
N ARG A 71 -1.74 -0.33 3.43
CA ARG A 71 -2.66 -0.06 4.54
C ARG A 71 -3.82 -1.06 4.59
N ALA A 72 -4.30 -1.50 3.43
CA ALA A 72 -5.39 -2.46 3.28
C ALA A 72 -5.00 -3.62 2.35
N PRO A 73 -5.67 -4.79 2.45
CA PRO A 73 -5.52 -5.87 1.50
C PRO A 73 -5.96 -5.46 0.09
N VAL A 74 -5.24 -5.94 -0.93
CA VAL A 74 -5.46 -5.58 -2.34
C VAL A 74 -5.98 -6.81 -3.09
N PRO A 75 -7.19 -6.78 -3.66
CA PRO A 75 -7.70 -7.88 -4.46
C PRO A 75 -6.85 -8.12 -5.71
N ALA A 76 -6.68 -9.38 -6.10
CA ALA A 76 -5.96 -9.72 -7.34
C ALA A 76 -6.65 -9.15 -8.59
N SER A 77 -7.98 -8.96 -8.58
CA SER A 77 -8.71 -8.29 -9.65
C SER A 77 -8.27 -6.84 -9.85
N GLU A 78 -8.04 -6.13 -8.75
CA GLU A 78 -7.55 -4.75 -8.76
C GLU A 78 -6.14 -4.66 -9.37
N LEU A 79 -5.26 -5.61 -9.05
CA LEU A 79 -3.93 -5.67 -9.67
C LEU A 79 -3.98 -5.93 -11.19
N VAL A 80 -5.00 -6.63 -11.70
CA VAL A 80 -5.23 -6.81 -13.15
C VAL A 80 -5.74 -5.51 -13.77
N GLU A 81 -6.71 -4.86 -13.15
CA GLU A 81 -7.26 -3.58 -13.61
C GLU A 81 -6.18 -2.48 -13.63
N SER A 82 -5.28 -2.51 -12.65
CA SER A 82 -4.10 -1.65 -12.57
C SER A 82 -2.93 -2.09 -13.46
N HIS A 83 -3.09 -3.13 -14.29
CA HIS A 83 -2.07 -3.62 -15.22
C HIS A 83 -0.75 -4.04 -14.55
N ILE A 84 -0.79 -4.39 -13.25
CA ILE A 84 0.37 -4.84 -12.47
C ILE A 84 0.61 -6.34 -12.69
N ILE A 85 -0.48 -7.11 -12.77
CA ILE A 85 -0.44 -8.53 -13.13
C ILE A 85 -1.21 -8.77 -14.42
N SER A 86 -0.75 -9.73 -15.21
CA SER A 86 -1.44 -10.15 -16.43
C SER A 86 -2.70 -10.96 -16.12
N LYS A 87 -3.66 -10.96 -17.06
CA LYS A 87 -4.84 -11.83 -16.99
C LYS A 87 -4.46 -13.32 -16.87
N ALA A 88 -3.37 -13.74 -17.51
CA ALA A 88 -2.87 -15.11 -17.41
C ALA A 88 -2.38 -15.46 -15.98
N GLN A 89 -1.68 -14.55 -15.31
CA GLN A 89 -1.26 -14.74 -13.92
C GLN A 89 -2.46 -14.78 -12.97
N TYR A 90 -3.48 -13.96 -13.23
CA TYR A 90 -4.71 -13.95 -12.45
C TYR A 90 -5.52 -15.25 -12.58
N GLU A 91 -5.64 -15.82 -13.78
CA GLU A 91 -6.27 -17.13 -13.95
C GLU A 91 -5.44 -18.25 -13.30
N GLN A 92 -4.11 -18.19 -13.34
CA GLN A 92 -3.25 -19.12 -12.60
C GLN A 92 -3.46 -19.05 -11.07
N LEU A 93 -3.73 -17.87 -10.52
CA LEU A 93 -4.09 -17.69 -9.12
C LEU A 93 -5.46 -18.30 -8.79
N LYS A 94 -6.47 -18.08 -9.65
CA LYS A 94 -7.80 -18.66 -9.48
C LYS A 94 -7.80 -20.19 -9.55
N GLU A 95 -7.00 -20.75 -10.46
CA GLU A 95 -6.83 -22.19 -10.63
C GLU A 95 -5.94 -22.81 -9.53
N GLY A 96 -5.31 -22.00 -8.67
CA GLY A 96 -4.43 -22.47 -7.60
C GLY A 96 -3.06 -22.99 -8.08
N LYS A 97 -2.67 -22.73 -9.33
CA LYS A 97 -1.36 -23.13 -9.89
C LYS A 97 -0.20 -22.29 -9.35
N LYS A 98 -0.48 -21.04 -8.99
CA LYS A 98 0.44 -20.13 -8.30
C LYS A 98 -0.22 -19.61 -7.03
N THR A 99 0.59 -19.34 -6.01
CA THR A 99 0.08 -18.71 -4.80
C THR A 99 0.26 -17.20 -4.84
N VAL A 100 -0.52 -16.48 -4.03
CA VAL A 100 -0.35 -15.03 -3.81
C VAL A 100 1.06 -14.72 -3.31
N LYS A 101 1.64 -15.57 -2.44
CA LYS A 101 2.99 -15.37 -1.91
C LYS A 101 4.04 -15.37 -3.01
N ASP A 102 4.00 -16.37 -3.91
CA ASP A 102 4.97 -16.49 -5.00
C ASP A 102 4.92 -15.28 -5.94
N LEU A 103 3.72 -14.77 -6.23
CA LEU A 103 3.57 -13.58 -7.07
C LEU A 103 3.91 -12.29 -6.34
N ALA A 104 3.61 -12.18 -5.04
CA ALA A 104 3.93 -11.00 -4.23
C ALA A 104 5.45 -10.80 -4.07
N GLU A 105 6.23 -11.90 -4.06
CA GLU A 105 7.68 -11.87 -3.97
C GLU A 105 8.37 -11.52 -5.31
N THR A 106 7.64 -11.54 -6.43
CA THR A 106 8.20 -11.10 -7.72
C THR A 106 8.45 -9.60 -7.69
N ASP A 107 9.66 -9.14 -8.05
CA ASP A 107 10.06 -7.73 -7.97
C ASP A 107 9.08 -6.75 -8.63
N ALA A 108 8.51 -7.14 -9.78
CA ALA A 108 7.50 -6.35 -10.48
C ALA A 108 6.28 -6.07 -9.58
N VAL A 109 5.75 -7.08 -8.90
CA VAL A 109 4.56 -6.96 -8.05
C VAL A 109 4.92 -6.35 -6.69
N ARG A 110 6.05 -6.78 -6.09
CA ARG A 110 6.56 -6.27 -4.81
C ARG A 110 6.70 -4.74 -4.84
N ARG A 111 7.27 -4.21 -5.92
CA ARG A 111 7.45 -2.76 -6.14
C ARG A 111 6.11 -2.02 -6.14
N PHE A 112 5.05 -2.58 -6.69
CA PHE A 112 3.74 -1.92 -6.71
C PHE A 112 2.92 -2.15 -5.43
N LEU A 113 3.11 -3.24 -4.71
CA LEU A 113 2.42 -3.48 -3.43
C LEU A 113 3.01 -2.68 -2.27
N HIS A 114 4.34 -2.64 -2.17
CA HIS A 114 5.03 -2.08 -1.00
C HIS A 114 6.00 -0.94 -1.34
N GLY A 115 6.23 -0.65 -2.63
CA GLY A 115 7.26 0.28 -3.08
C GLY A 115 8.65 -0.35 -3.18
N SER A 116 9.57 0.41 -3.74
CA SER A 116 11.02 0.21 -3.59
C SER A 116 11.53 1.01 -2.39
N ASP A 117 12.72 0.65 -1.92
CA ASP A 117 13.26 1.18 -0.67
C ASP A 117 13.45 2.71 -0.75
N CYS A 118 12.96 3.41 0.26
CA CYS A 118 13.15 4.85 0.44
C CYS A 118 14.46 5.12 1.20
N ILE A 119 14.84 6.39 1.34
CA ILE A 119 15.98 6.77 2.19
C ILE A 119 15.58 6.47 3.63
N ALA A 120 16.08 5.35 4.16
CA ALA A 120 15.67 4.76 5.43
C ALA A 120 16.30 5.47 6.64
N GLY A 121 17.48 6.04 6.46
CA GLY A 121 18.30 6.55 7.55
C GLY A 121 19.57 7.20 7.07
N VAL A 122 20.49 7.33 8.02
CA VAL A 122 21.80 7.90 7.85
C VAL A 122 22.86 6.85 8.20
N TYR A 123 23.95 6.85 7.44
CA TYR A 123 25.15 6.10 7.78
C TYR A 123 26.26 7.08 8.13
N VAL A 124 26.76 7.02 9.36
CA VAL A 124 27.84 7.90 9.83
C VAL A 124 29.17 7.23 9.51
N GLU A 125 29.93 7.76 8.55
CA GLU A 125 31.16 7.10 8.06
C GLU A 125 32.25 7.04 9.14
N ALA A 126 32.35 8.09 9.95
CA ALA A 126 33.36 8.20 11.01
C ALA A 126 33.22 7.12 12.10
N THR A 127 32.00 6.74 12.45
CA THR A 127 31.70 5.75 13.50
C THR A 127 31.22 4.41 12.96
N LYS A 128 30.93 4.34 11.65
CA LYS A 128 30.29 3.20 10.99
C LYS A 128 28.92 2.84 11.58
N GLU A 129 28.22 3.81 12.17
CA GLU A 129 26.91 3.62 12.77
C GLU A 129 25.79 3.91 11.76
N LYS A 130 24.76 3.05 11.74
CA LYS A 130 23.48 3.35 11.08
C LYS A 130 22.50 3.96 12.08
N LEU A 131 21.90 5.09 11.72
CA LEU A 131 20.96 5.83 12.54
C LEU A 131 19.65 6.05 11.79
N ASN A 132 18.52 6.07 12.51
CA ASN A 132 17.29 6.61 11.93
C ASN A 132 17.41 8.14 11.78
N ILE A 133 16.62 8.72 10.87
CA ILE A 133 16.68 10.16 10.54
C ILE A 133 16.44 11.05 11.78
N TYR A 134 15.53 10.64 12.66
CA TYR A 134 15.19 11.40 13.87
C TYR A 134 16.34 11.43 14.88
N GLU A 135 17.04 10.32 15.07
CA GLU A 135 18.25 10.25 15.91
C GLU A 135 19.38 11.09 15.32
N ALA A 136 19.60 11.03 14.01
CA ALA A 136 20.58 11.88 13.33
C ALA A 136 20.27 13.37 13.53
N MET A 137 19.00 13.77 13.51
CA MET A 137 18.55 15.11 13.87
C MET A 137 18.86 15.46 15.33
N ARG A 138 18.54 14.57 16.29
CA ARG A 138 18.78 14.80 17.72
C ARG A 138 20.27 14.90 18.06
N ARG A 139 21.13 14.22 17.31
CA ARG A 139 22.59 14.30 17.43
C ARG A 139 23.21 15.48 16.67
N ASN A 140 22.38 16.36 16.07
CA ASN A 140 22.80 17.49 15.23
C ASN A 140 23.63 17.11 14.00
N LEU A 141 23.52 15.86 13.53
CA LEU A 141 24.14 15.40 12.27
C LEU A 141 23.32 15.86 11.06
N LEU A 142 22.00 15.95 11.23
CA LEU A 142 21.09 16.55 10.25
C LEU A 142 20.44 17.81 10.82
N ARG A 143 20.28 18.82 9.97
CA ARG A 143 19.48 20.00 10.30
C ARG A 143 18.01 19.57 10.50
N PRO A 144 17.29 20.14 11.48
CA PRO A 144 15.89 19.79 11.72
C PRO A 144 14.99 19.93 10.49
N SER A 145 15.20 20.97 9.67
CA SER A 145 14.45 21.14 8.42
C SER A 145 14.67 19.98 7.44
N THR A 146 15.92 19.56 7.21
CA THR A 146 16.25 18.43 6.32
C THR A 146 15.68 17.11 6.84
N ALA A 147 15.80 16.87 8.15
CA ALA A 147 15.30 15.65 8.77
C ALA A 147 13.78 15.52 8.67
N VAL A 148 13.03 16.60 8.92
CA VAL A 148 11.57 16.60 8.80
C VAL A 148 11.14 16.28 7.37
N VAL A 149 11.81 16.86 6.37
CA VAL A 149 11.49 16.61 4.95
C VAL A 149 11.71 15.15 4.56
N LEU A 150 12.79 14.53 5.03
CA LEU A 150 13.05 13.10 4.77
C LEU A 150 12.04 12.19 5.50
N LEU A 151 11.66 12.52 6.73
CA LEU A 151 10.63 11.79 7.48
C LEU A 151 9.25 11.93 6.84
N GLU A 152 8.89 13.11 6.32
CA GLU A 152 7.66 13.31 5.55
C GLU A 152 7.66 12.47 4.27
N ALA A 153 8.80 12.36 3.57
CA ALA A 153 8.93 11.49 2.41
C ALA A 153 8.76 10.01 2.77
N GLN A 154 9.29 9.54 3.90
CA GLN A 154 9.04 8.19 4.41
C GLN A 154 7.55 7.96 4.70
N ALA A 155 6.91 8.87 5.44
CA ALA A 155 5.48 8.78 5.75
C ALA A 155 4.60 8.76 4.48
N ALA A 156 4.93 9.61 3.49
CA ALA A 156 4.19 9.70 2.23
C ALA A 156 4.44 8.54 1.26
N THR A 157 5.46 7.71 1.50
CA THR A 157 5.79 6.52 0.69
C THR A 157 5.31 5.21 1.31
N GLY A 158 4.79 5.27 2.54
CA GLY A 158 4.10 4.15 3.18
C GLY A 158 4.44 4.02 4.66
N PHE A 159 5.71 4.12 5.04
CA PHE A 159 6.16 3.73 6.37
C PHE A 159 7.34 4.57 6.83
N LEU A 160 7.38 4.86 8.13
CA LEU A 160 8.60 5.30 8.79
C LEU A 160 9.50 4.10 9.03
N ILE A 161 10.79 4.26 8.73
CA ILE A 161 11.75 3.16 8.77
C ILE A 161 12.69 3.31 9.95
N ASP A 162 12.84 2.21 10.69
CA ASP A 162 13.88 2.02 11.70
C ASP A 162 14.96 1.10 11.10
N PRO A 163 16.07 1.66 10.55
CA PRO A 163 17.11 0.89 9.88
C PRO A 163 17.94 0.02 10.84
N VAL A 164 17.93 0.33 12.14
CA VAL A 164 18.67 -0.45 13.15
C VAL A 164 17.95 -1.76 13.43
N ARG A 165 16.62 -1.72 13.56
CA ARG A 165 15.80 -2.90 13.84
C ARG A 165 15.12 -3.49 12.60
N ASN A 166 15.36 -2.90 11.43
CA ASN A 166 14.72 -3.22 10.15
C ASN A 166 13.18 -3.29 10.25
N ARG A 167 12.57 -2.26 10.85
CA ARG A 167 11.11 -2.18 11.03
C ARG A 167 10.50 -1.09 10.15
N LYS A 168 9.33 -1.38 9.59
CA LYS A 168 8.46 -0.43 8.89
C LYS A 168 7.25 -0.17 9.78
N LEU A 169 7.03 1.08 10.15
CA LEU A 169 6.01 1.47 11.14
C LEU A 169 5.10 2.56 10.57
N TYR A 170 3.83 2.53 10.97
CA TYR A 170 2.93 3.67 10.74
C TYR A 170 3.30 4.84 11.66
N VAL A 171 2.84 6.05 11.34
CA VAL A 171 3.21 7.26 12.11
C VAL A 171 2.88 7.12 13.60
N ASN A 172 1.68 6.65 13.92
CA ASN A 172 1.25 6.43 15.31
C ASN A 172 2.10 5.37 16.04
N GLU A 173 2.55 4.35 15.34
CA GLU A 173 3.38 3.27 15.89
C GLU A 173 4.82 3.73 16.09
N ALA A 174 5.36 4.51 15.15
CA ALA A 174 6.70 5.06 15.22
C ALA A 174 6.87 6.01 16.42
N VAL A 175 5.86 6.84 16.70
CA VAL A 175 5.85 7.71 17.89
C VAL A 175 5.81 6.89 19.18
N LYS A 176 4.93 5.87 19.25
CA LYS A 176 4.86 4.96 20.42
C LYS A 176 6.16 4.18 20.63
N ALA A 177 6.82 3.79 19.55
CA ALA A 177 8.08 3.05 19.58
C ALA A 177 9.31 3.96 19.81
N GLY A 178 9.13 5.28 19.87
CA GLY A 178 10.21 6.25 20.06
C GLY A 178 11.13 6.43 18.84
N VAL A 179 10.73 5.94 17.66
CA VAL A 179 11.47 6.13 16.40
C VAL A 179 11.37 7.57 15.94
N VAL A 180 10.26 8.25 16.26
CA VAL A 180 10.07 9.69 16.02
C VAL A 180 9.50 10.36 17.26
N GLY A 181 9.87 11.62 17.49
CA GLY A 181 9.35 12.44 18.58
C GLY A 181 7.89 12.87 18.40
N PRO A 182 7.13 13.05 19.50
CA PRO A 182 5.73 13.48 19.44
C PRO A 182 5.54 14.86 18.81
N GLU A 183 6.56 15.72 18.82
CA GLU A 183 6.53 17.05 18.22
C GLU A 183 6.41 17.04 16.68
N LEU A 184 6.76 15.92 16.03
CA LEU A 184 6.60 15.74 14.59
C LEU A 184 5.31 15.00 14.21
N HIS A 185 4.54 14.52 15.20
CA HIS A 185 3.39 13.64 14.99
C HIS A 185 2.37 14.20 13.99
N GLU A 186 1.87 15.42 14.21
CA GLU A 186 0.87 16.06 13.34
C GLU A 186 1.39 16.28 11.91
N LYS A 187 2.66 16.70 11.75
CA LYS A 187 3.26 16.93 10.43
C LYS A 187 3.38 15.63 9.65
N LEU A 188 3.86 14.57 10.30
CA LEU A 188 4.00 13.26 9.66
C LEU A 188 2.65 12.61 9.39
N LEU A 189 1.66 12.81 10.25
CA LEU A 189 0.29 12.36 10.01
C LEU A 189 -0.32 13.06 8.79
N SER A 190 -0.03 14.34 8.58
CA SER A 190 -0.42 15.08 7.38
C SER A 190 0.25 14.52 6.12
N ALA A 191 1.53 14.15 6.18
CA ALA A 191 2.25 13.52 5.07
C ALA A 191 1.76 12.09 4.81
N GLU A 192 1.40 11.33 5.85
CA GLU A 192 0.85 9.96 5.75
C GLU A 192 -0.49 9.92 4.99
N ARG A 193 -1.25 11.03 4.95
CA ARG A 193 -2.44 11.16 4.10
C ARG A 193 -2.15 11.05 2.61
N ALA A 194 -0.90 11.21 2.18
CA ALA A 194 -0.52 10.88 0.81
C ALA A 194 -0.68 9.38 0.48
N VAL A 195 -0.75 8.52 1.51
CA VAL A 195 -0.95 7.07 1.41
C VAL A 195 -2.38 6.67 1.75
N THR A 196 -2.94 7.21 2.84
CA THR A 196 -4.31 6.89 3.30
C THR A 196 -5.41 7.70 2.62
N GLY A 197 -5.01 8.76 1.90
CA GLY A 197 -5.88 9.69 1.20
C GLY A 197 -6.31 10.89 2.02
N TYR A 198 -6.72 11.93 1.31
CA TYR A 198 -7.27 13.17 1.89
C TYR A 198 -8.79 13.12 1.82
N THR A 199 -9.48 13.65 2.83
CA THR A 199 -10.94 13.77 2.78
C THR A 199 -11.33 15.05 2.05
N ASP A 200 -12.10 14.92 0.97
CA ASP A 200 -12.66 16.06 0.25
C ASP A 200 -13.76 16.74 1.10
N PRO A 201 -13.61 18.01 1.50
CA PRO A 201 -14.59 18.67 2.38
C PRO A 201 -16.00 18.77 1.81
N TYR A 202 -16.14 18.73 0.47
CA TYR A 202 -17.43 18.87 -0.20
C TYR A 202 -18.17 17.55 -0.38
N SER A 203 -17.46 16.48 -0.74
CA SER A 203 -18.09 15.18 -1.03
C SER A 203 -17.96 14.17 0.11
N GLY A 204 -17.04 14.39 1.06
CA GLY A 204 -16.67 13.42 2.09
C GLY A 204 -15.85 12.24 1.57
N ASN A 205 -15.56 12.18 0.27
CA ASN A 205 -14.83 11.09 -0.35
C ASN A 205 -13.32 11.19 -0.11
N THR A 206 -12.65 10.04 -0.11
CA THR A 206 -11.19 9.95 -0.11
C THR A 206 -10.66 10.32 -1.50
N ILE A 207 -9.73 11.28 -1.55
CA ILE A 207 -9.07 11.75 -2.77
C ILE A 207 -7.55 11.59 -2.66
N SER A 208 -6.87 11.50 -3.81
CA SER A 208 -5.42 11.34 -3.86
C SER A 208 -4.65 12.61 -3.50
N LEU A 209 -3.36 12.46 -3.22
CA LEU A 209 -2.43 13.56 -2.99
C LEU A 209 -2.48 14.61 -4.11
N PHE A 210 -2.47 14.15 -5.36
CA PHE A 210 -2.55 15.01 -6.54
C PHE A 210 -3.88 15.76 -6.64
N GLN A 211 -4.99 15.08 -6.37
CA GLN A 211 -6.32 15.71 -6.39
C GLN A 211 -6.45 16.74 -5.26
N ALA A 212 -5.95 16.43 -4.06
CA ALA A 212 -5.89 17.35 -2.94
C ALA A 212 -5.06 18.60 -3.28
N MET A 213 -3.95 18.42 -4.00
CA MET A 213 -3.12 19.53 -4.51
C MET A 213 -3.87 20.40 -5.51
N LYS A 214 -4.52 19.82 -6.52
CA LYS A 214 -5.30 20.58 -7.52
C LYS A 214 -6.48 21.32 -6.89
N LYS A 215 -7.05 20.80 -5.81
CA LYS A 215 -8.12 21.43 -5.02
C LYS A 215 -7.62 22.44 -3.97
N GLY A 216 -6.31 22.64 -3.85
CA GLY A 216 -5.73 23.58 -2.88
C GLY A 216 -5.85 23.17 -1.42
N LEU A 217 -6.10 21.88 -1.13
CA LEU A 217 -6.13 21.36 0.24
C LEU A 217 -4.71 21.19 0.83
N ILE A 218 -3.71 21.13 -0.05
CA ILE A 218 -2.30 21.11 0.30
C ILE A 218 -1.54 22.14 -0.54
N VAL A 219 -0.49 22.70 0.05
CA VAL A 219 0.42 23.62 -0.63
C VAL A 219 1.10 22.89 -1.80
N LYS A 220 1.17 23.54 -2.96
CA LYS A 220 1.61 22.92 -4.22
C LYS A 220 3.04 22.38 -4.12
N GLU A 221 3.97 23.17 -3.60
CA GLU A 221 5.39 22.80 -3.47
C GLU A 221 5.55 21.58 -2.54
N HIS A 222 4.78 21.52 -1.45
CA HIS A 222 4.76 20.38 -0.55
C HIS A 222 4.20 19.13 -1.24
N GLY A 223 3.09 19.26 -1.97
CA GLY A 223 2.50 18.16 -2.73
C GLY A 223 3.42 17.59 -3.81
N ILE A 224 4.09 18.46 -4.58
CA ILE A 224 5.08 18.08 -5.60
C ILE A 224 6.20 17.23 -4.98
N ARG A 225 6.76 17.68 -3.84
CA ARG A 225 7.81 16.97 -3.14
C ARG A 225 7.40 15.56 -2.69
N LEU A 226 6.17 15.40 -2.19
CA LEU A 226 5.67 14.09 -1.78
C LEU A 226 5.39 13.18 -3.01
N LEU A 227 4.86 13.72 -4.11
CA LEU A 227 4.65 12.97 -5.35
C LEU A 227 5.98 12.48 -5.95
N GLU A 228 6.99 13.32 -5.93
CA GLU A 228 8.34 12.99 -6.37
C GLU A 228 8.93 11.81 -5.58
N ALA A 229 8.80 11.84 -4.24
CA ALA A 229 9.22 10.74 -3.38
C ALA A 229 8.46 9.44 -3.71
N GLN A 230 7.16 9.50 -3.98
CA GLN A 230 6.36 8.34 -4.41
C GLN A 230 6.87 7.77 -5.75
N ILE A 231 7.08 8.61 -6.76
CA ILE A 231 7.56 8.16 -8.08
C ILE A 231 8.93 7.47 -7.96
N ALA A 232 9.87 8.07 -7.23
CA ALA A 232 11.21 7.54 -7.03
C ALA A 232 11.25 6.24 -6.19
N THR A 233 10.17 5.94 -5.47
CA THR A 233 10.00 4.74 -4.64
C THR A 233 9.02 3.73 -5.23
N GLY A 234 8.70 3.83 -6.51
CA GLY A 234 8.01 2.76 -7.24
C GLY A 234 6.87 3.23 -8.14
N GLY A 235 6.21 4.33 -7.79
CA GLY A 235 5.04 4.84 -8.49
C GLY A 235 4.09 5.61 -7.57
N ILE A 236 3.08 6.25 -8.17
CA ILE A 236 2.04 7.03 -7.48
C ILE A 236 1.17 6.11 -6.62
N ILE A 237 0.79 6.53 -5.43
CA ILE A 237 -0.05 5.72 -4.54
C ILE A 237 -1.54 5.96 -4.82
N ASP A 238 -2.29 4.87 -4.95
CA ASP A 238 -3.75 4.86 -4.92
C ASP A 238 -4.22 4.76 -3.46
N PRO A 239 -4.82 5.82 -2.88
CA PRO A 239 -5.26 5.79 -1.49
C PRO A 239 -6.50 4.91 -1.26
N VAL A 240 -7.29 4.63 -2.31
CA VAL A 240 -8.52 3.83 -2.20
C VAL A 240 -8.16 2.35 -2.22
N ASN A 241 -7.28 1.95 -3.14
CA ASN A 241 -6.88 0.55 -3.31
C ASN A 241 -5.59 0.19 -2.57
N SER A 242 -4.95 1.15 -1.91
CA SER A 242 -3.82 0.93 -0.99
C SER A 242 -2.60 0.25 -1.64
N HIS A 243 -2.32 0.54 -2.92
CA HIS A 243 -1.10 0.12 -3.60
C HIS A 243 -0.61 1.21 -4.57
N ARG A 244 0.56 1.00 -5.15
CA ARG A 244 1.14 1.91 -6.15
C ARG A 244 0.68 1.56 -7.55
N LEU A 245 0.56 2.59 -8.38
CA LEU A 245 0.14 2.49 -9.76
C LEU A 245 1.31 2.79 -10.71
N PRO A 246 1.35 2.12 -11.88
CA PRO A 246 2.06 2.62 -13.04
C PRO A 246 1.58 4.04 -13.40
N VAL A 247 2.48 4.84 -14.00
CA VAL A 247 2.21 6.24 -14.31
C VAL A 247 1.03 6.40 -15.27
N GLU A 248 0.94 5.51 -16.25
CA GLU A 248 -0.13 5.50 -17.26
C GLU A 248 -1.50 5.23 -16.64
N VAL A 249 -1.57 4.34 -15.65
CA VAL A 249 -2.81 4.04 -14.91
C VAL A 249 -3.15 5.19 -13.96
N ALA A 250 -2.14 5.82 -13.35
CA ALA A 250 -2.35 6.99 -12.51
C ALA A 250 -2.97 8.16 -13.30
N TYR A 251 -2.62 8.34 -14.57
CA TYR A 251 -3.27 9.31 -15.46
C TYR A 251 -4.74 8.98 -15.69
N GLN A 252 -5.06 7.73 -16.03
CA GLN A 252 -6.43 7.30 -16.29
C GLN A 252 -7.34 7.47 -15.06
N ARG A 253 -6.80 7.25 -13.86
CA ARG A 253 -7.51 7.44 -12.58
C ARG A 253 -7.52 8.89 -12.10
N GLY A 254 -6.85 9.81 -12.79
CA GLY A 254 -6.75 11.22 -12.39
C GLY A 254 -5.99 11.43 -11.08
N TYR A 255 -5.07 10.51 -10.74
CA TYR A 255 -4.17 10.63 -9.59
C TYR A 255 -2.82 11.24 -9.95
N PHE A 256 -2.59 11.50 -11.24
CA PHE A 256 -1.43 12.19 -11.75
C PHE A 256 -1.75 12.76 -13.15
N ASP A 257 -0.93 13.65 -13.69
CA ASP A 257 -1.09 14.18 -15.05
C ASP A 257 0.24 14.25 -15.81
N GLU A 258 0.15 14.32 -17.14
CA GLU A 258 1.32 14.40 -18.03
C GLU A 258 2.10 15.71 -17.83
N GLU A 259 1.40 16.81 -17.51
CA GLU A 259 2.01 18.12 -17.28
C GLU A 259 2.99 18.08 -16.10
N LEU A 260 2.55 17.53 -14.97
CA LEU A 260 3.39 17.42 -13.79
C LEU A 260 4.49 16.37 -13.99
N ASN A 261 4.23 15.30 -14.73
CA ASN A 261 5.27 14.32 -15.05
C ASN A 261 6.39 14.94 -15.88
N ARG A 262 6.06 15.79 -16.86
CA ARG A 262 7.06 16.55 -17.63
C ARG A 262 7.86 17.48 -16.72
N THR A 263 7.18 18.16 -15.80
CA THR A 263 7.82 19.08 -14.83
C THR A 263 8.78 18.35 -13.89
N LEU A 264 8.43 17.13 -13.45
CA LEU A 264 9.28 16.30 -12.58
C LEU A 264 10.41 15.59 -13.34
N SER A 265 10.26 15.41 -14.66
CA SER A 265 11.30 14.79 -15.51
C SER A 265 12.40 15.76 -15.91
N ASP A 266 12.08 17.06 -16.02
CA ASP A 266 13.03 18.14 -16.26
C ASP A 266 13.07 19.09 -15.04
N PRO A 267 13.82 18.71 -14.00
CA PRO A 267 13.71 19.37 -12.71
C PRO A 267 14.30 20.78 -12.74
N THR A 268 13.44 21.79 -12.66
CA THR A 268 13.82 23.17 -12.32
C THR A 268 14.09 23.29 -10.82
N ASP A 269 14.68 24.40 -10.36
CA ASP A 269 14.94 24.62 -8.93
C ASP A 269 13.68 24.48 -8.05
N ASP A 270 12.50 24.79 -8.59
CA ASP A 270 11.22 24.68 -7.89
C ASP A 270 10.80 23.22 -7.58
N THR A 271 11.43 22.25 -8.24
CA THR A 271 11.17 20.81 -8.00
C THR A 271 12.20 20.16 -7.07
N LYS A 272 13.30 20.85 -6.77
CA LYS A 272 14.38 20.34 -5.91
C LYS A 272 14.04 20.53 -4.43
N GLY A 273 13.09 19.72 -3.96
CA GLY A 273 12.52 19.84 -2.61
C GLY A 273 13.38 19.26 -1.47
N PHE A 274 14.50 18.61 -1.77
CA PHE A 274 15.38 17.94 -0.81
C PHE A 274 16.75 18.61 -0.75
N PHE A 275 17.42 18.52 0.39
CA PHE A 275 18.71 19.16 0.62
C PHE A 275 19.77 18.10 0.92
N ASP A 276 20.89 18.13 0.19
CA ASP A 276 22.04 17.29 0.47
C ASP A 276 22.91 17.92 1.57
N PRO A 277 23.02 17.30 2.76
CA PRO A 277 23.82 17.82 3.86
C PRO A 277 25.34 17.87 3.57
N ASN A 278 25.84 17.10 2.60
CA ASN A 278 27.27 17.02 2.28
C ASN A 278 27.69 18.10 1.27
N THR A 279 26.91 18.28 0.21
CA THR A 279 27.22 19.25 -0.86
C THR A 279 26.56 20.62 -0.65
N HIS A 280 25.60 20.70 0.27
CA HIS A 280 24.76 21.88 0.50
C HIS A 280 23.93 22.32 -0.71
N GLU A 281 23.61 21.38 -1.60
CA GLU A 281 22.78 21.61 -2.79
C GLU A 281 21.35 21.15 -2.57
N ASN A 282 20.40 21.86 -3.19
CA ASN A 282 19.04 21.36 -3.35
C ASN A 282 19.03 20.31 -4.46
N LEU A 283 18.35 19.19 -4.23
CA LEU A 283 18.25 18.05 -5.12
C LEU A 283 16.80 17.55 -5.21
N THR A 284 16.55 16.81 -6.28
CA THR A 284 15.39 15.91 -6.37
C THR A 284 15.54 14.75 -5.39
N TYR A 285 14.43 14.14 -4.95
CA TYR A 285 14.47 12.93 -4.12
C TYR A 285 15.25 11.81 -4.81
N ARG A 286 15.09 11.68 -6.12
CA ARG A 286 15.80 10.68 -6.92
C ARG A 286 17.32 10.91 -6.88
N GLN A 287 17.78 12.13 -7.13
CA GLN A 287 19.21 12.47 -7.06
C GLN A 287 19.78 12.23 -5.66
N LEU A 288 19.03 12.58 -4.61
CA LEU A 288 19.48 12.33 -3.24
C LEU A 288 19.57 10.83 -2.94
N LYS A 289 18.59 10.04 -3.38
CA LYS A 289 18.60 8.58 -3.24
C LYS A 289 19.74 7.93 -4.00
N GLU A 290 20.12 8.44 -5.18
CA GLU A 290 21.26 7.96 -5.96
C GLU A 290 22.62 8.19 -5.24
N LYS A 291 22.67 9.13 -4.29
CA LYS A 291 23.84 9.36 -3.42
C LYS A 291 23.85 8.47 -2.16
N CYS A 292 22.78 7.73 -1.88
CA CYS A 292 22.71 6.84 -0.73
C CYS A 292 23.49 5.53 -0.98
N ILE A 293 23.97 4.93 0.09
CA ILE A 293 24.55 3.59 0.08
C ILE A 293 23.49 2.56 0.48
N GLU A 294 23.54 1.37 -0.12
CA GLU A 294 22.67 0.25 0.26
C GLU A 294 23.33 -0.53 1.40
N ASP A 295 22.62 -0.71 2.51
CA ASP A 295 23.06 -1.57 3.62
C ASP A 295 22.97 -3.04 3.17
N PRO A 296 24.10 -3.78 3.07
CA PRO A 296 24.10 -5.15 2.57
C PRO A 296 23.30 -6.12 3.45
N GLU A 297 23.07 -5.80 4.73
CA GLU A 297 22.29 -6.66 5.63
C GLU A 297 20.78 -6.50 5.45
N THR A 298 20.33 -5.27 5.14
CA THR A 298 18.91 -4.92 5.17
C THR A 298 18.33 -4.55 3.81
N GLY A 299 19.18 -4.24 2.82
CA GLY A 299 18.80 -3.68 1.52
C GLY A 299 18.28 -2.24 1.60
N LEU A 300 18.43 -1.58 2.75
CA LEU A 300 17.92 -0.22 2.97
C LEU A 300 18.93 0.82 2.48
N TYR A 301 18.41 1.90 1.90
CA TYR A 301 19.24 3.02 1.44
C TYR A 301 19.51 3.98 2.60
N LEU A 302 20.78 4.21 2.90
CA LEU A 302 21.25 5.11 3.95
C LEU A 302 22.01 6.28 3.34
N LEU A 303 21.72 7.49 3.78
CA LEU A 303 22.46 8.69 3.37
C LEU A 303 23.79 8.75 4.13
N PRO A 304 24.95 8.69 3.44
CA PRO A 304 26.25 8.81 4.12
C PRO A 304 26.48 10.23 4.64
N LEU A 305 26.97 10.36 5.88
CA LEU A 305 27.40 11.61 6.54
C LEU A 305 28.79 11.46 7.18
#